data_AF-A0A5D3FE97-F1
#
_entry.id   AF-A0A5D3FE97-F1
#
_cell.length_a   1.000
_cell.length_b   1.000
_cell.length_c   1.000
_cell.angle_alpha   90.00
_cell.angle_beta   90.00
_cell.angle_gamma   90.00
#
_symmetry.space_group_name_H-M   'P 1'
#
loop_
_entity.id
_entity.type
_entity.pdbx_description
1 polymer ?
#
loop_
_entity_poly.entity_id
_entity_poly.type
_entity_poly.pdbx_seq_one_letter_code
_entity_poly.pdbx_strand_id
1 'polypeptide(L)' 'MTDVIPREDAMRAAGRVLAQALARISSMTPEEAADAAYDPLVGPSREELAAKIRALRTQNRATRAA' A
#
# COMPACT_ATOMS: atom_id res chain seq x y z
N MET A 1 -8.16 32.74 5.79
CA MET A 1 -7.32 32.59 6.98
C MET A 1 -6.71 31.20 6.87
N THR A 2 -5.45 31.09 6.46
CA THR A 2 -4.81 29.78 6.29
C THR A 2 -4.32 29.36 7.67
N ASP A 3 -5.01 28.39 8.29
CA ASP A 3 -4.55 27.84 9.56
C ASP A 3 -3.18 27.19 9.34
N VAL A 4 -2.13 27.85 9.83
CA VAL A 4 -0.78 27.32 9.80
C VAL A 4 -0.69 26.25 10.88
N ILE A 5 -0.88 25.00 10.47
CA ILE A 5 -0.69 23.84 11.35
C ILE A 5 0.78 23.84 11.79
N PRO A 6 1.08 23.79 13.10
CA PRO A 6 2.44 23.65 13.58
C PRO A 6 3.14 22.46 12.92
N ARG A 7 4.42 22.60 12.58
CA ARG A 7 5.19 21.57 11.87
C ARG A 7 5.07 20.18 12.54
N GLU A 8 5.12 20.13 13.87
CA GLU A 8 4.99 18.87 14.61
C GLU A 8 3.62 18.22 14.44
N ASP A 9 2.56 19.01 14.41
CA ASP A 9 1.19 18.50 14.24
C ASP A 9 0.95 18.05 12.80
N ALA A 10 1.53 18.74 11.81
CA ALA A 10 1.54 18.28 10.42
C ALA A 10 2.28 16.94 10.27
N MET A 11 3.42 16.78 10.93
CA MET A 11 4.18 15.52 10.91
C MET A 11 3.43 14.38 11.61
N ARG A 12 2.78 14.64 12.75
CA ARG A 12 1.92 13.65 13.42
C ARG A 12 0.72 13.25 12.56
N ALA A 13 0.08 14.22 11.89
CA ALA A 13 -1.03 13.94 10.99
C ALA A 13 -0.59 13.07 9.80
N ALA A 14 0.54 13.41 9.16
CA ALA A 14 1.12 12.61 8.09
C ALA A 14 1.47 11.18 8.55
N GLY A 15 2.06 11.05 9.75
CA GLY A 15 2.36 9.74 10.35
C GLY A 15 1.12 8.87 10.55
N ARG A 16 0.00 9.45 11.02
CA ARG A 16 -1.27 8.73 11.17
C ARG A 16 -1.83 8.24 9.83
N VAL A 17 -1.82 9.11 8.82
CA VAL A 17 -2.27 8.74 7.46
C VAL A 17 -1.43 7.62 6.90
N LEU A 18 -0.10 7.72 7.03
CA LEU A 18 0.82 6.67 6.59
C LEU A 18 0.57 5.34 7.31
N ALA A 19 0.42 5.37 8.63
CA ALA A 19 0.14 4.16 9.42
C ALA A 19 -1.18 3.49 9.01
N GLN A 20 -2.23 4.28 8.78
CA GLN A 20 -3.53 3.76 8.30
C GLN A 20 -3.41 3.17 6.90
N ALA A 21 -2.69 3.84 5.99
CA ALA A 21 -2.45 3.34 4.64
C ALA A 21 -1.69 2.00 4.68
N LEU A 22 -0.64 1.91 5.49
CA LEU A 22 0.12 0.68 5.67
C LEU A 22 -0.72 -0.46 6.27
N ALA A 23 -1.56 -0.17 7.27
CA ALA A 23 -2.46 -1.14 7.87
C ALA A 23 -3.49 -1.66 6.84
N ARG A 24 -4.04 -0.77 6.02
CA ARG A 24 -4.96 -1.14 4.94
C ARG A 24 -4.29 -2.02 3.88
N ILE A 25 -3.09 -1.65 3.45
CA ILE A 25 -2.35 -2.41 2.42
C ILE A 25 -1.94 -3.79 2.96
N SER A 26 -1.57 -3.87 4.25
CA SER A 26 -1.16 -5.14 4.87
C SER A 26 -2.34 -6.09 5.11
N SER A 27 -3.55 -5.56 5.35
CA SER A 27 -4.75 -6.37 5.53
C SER A 27 -5.35 -6.90 4.21
N MET A 28 -5.05 -6.26 3.08
CA MET A 28 -5.56 -6.69 1.77
C MET A 28 -5.00 -8.04 1.36
N THR A 29 -5.85 -8.89 0.81
CA THR A 29 -5.44 -10.05 0.03
C THR A 29 -4.73 -9.60 -1.27
N PRO A 30 -3.89 -10.45 -1.89
CA PRO A 30 -3.29 -10.15 -3.18
C PRO A 30 -4.30 -9.78 -4.27
N GLU A 31 -5.48 -10.40 -4.24
CA GLU A 31 -6.58 -10.19 -5.18
C GLU A 31 -7.23 -8.82 -4.96
N GLU A 32 -7.54 -8.45 -3.72
CA GLU A 32 -8.07 -7.12 -3.40
C GLU A 32 -7.08 -6.00 -3.73
N ALA A 33 -5.78 -6.25 -3.52
CA ALA A 33 -4.73 -5.31 -3.90
C ALA A 33 -4.59 -5.21 -5.43
N ALA A 34 -4.78 -6.31 -6.15
CA ALA A 34 -4.82 -6.33 -7.61
C ALA A 34 -6.02 -5.55 -8.15
N ASP A 35 -7.21 -5.77 -7.59
CA ASP A 35 -8.43 -5.07 -7.97
C ASP A 35 -8.32 -3.56 -7.71
N ALA A 36 -7.69 -3.15 -6.60
CA ALA A 36 -7.48 -1.75 -6.27
C ALA A 36 -6.48 -1.04 -7.20
N ALA A 37 -5.55 -1.78 -7.80
CA ALA A 37 -4.49 -1.25 -8.66
C ALA A 37 -4.72 -1.54 -10.16
N TYR A 38 -5.77 -2.28 -10.50
CA TYR A 38 -6.08 -2.65 -11.87
C TYR A 38 -6.60 -1.45 -12.66
N ASP A 39 -5.90 -1.14 -13.75
CA ASP A 39 -6.36 -0.20 -14.77
C ASP A 39 -6.66 -0.99 -16.06
N PRO A 40 -7.92 -1.01 -16.52
CA PRO A 40 -8.33 -1.77 -17.72
C PRO A 40 -7.79 -1.19 -19.03
N LEU A 41 -7.37 0.08 -19.04
CA LEU A 41 -6.85 0.75 -20.23
C LEU A 41 -5.33 0.64 -20.31
N VAL A 42 -4.66 0.48 -19.17
CA VAL A 42 -3.20 0.48 -19.08
C VAL A 42 -2.75 -0.54 -18.04
N GLY A 43 -2.20 -1.67 -18.49
CA GLY A 43 -1.42 -2.54 -17.62
C GLY A 43 -1.71 -4.03 -17.74
N PRO A 44 -1.16 -4.82 -16.79
CA PRO A 44 -1.35 -6.27 -16.73
C PRO A 44 -2.80 -6.64 -16.39
N SER A 45 -3.18 -7.88 -16.66
CA SER A 45 -4.45 -8.40 -16.19
C SER A 45 -4.50 -8.40 -14.64
N ARG A 46 -5.71 -8.44 -14.07
CA ARG A 46 -5.92 -8.59 -12.62
C ARG A 46 -5.16 -9.79 -12.05
N GLU A 47 -5.18 -10.91 -12.79
CA GLU A 47 -4.53 -12.16 -12.38
C GLU A 47 -3.01 -12.03 -12.39
N GLU A 48 -2.44 -11.36 -13.42
CA GLU A 48 -1.00 -11.07 -13.47
C GLU A 48 -0.58 -10.14 -12.32
N LEU A 49 -1.40 -9.15 -11.98
CA LEU A 49 -1.14 -8.27 -10.84
C LEU A 49 -1.16 -9.06 -9.53
N ALA A 50 -2.19 -9.88 -9.31
CA ALA A 50 -2.30 -10.70 -8.10
C ALA A 50 -1.12 -11.66 -7.95
N ALA A 51 -0.71 -12.32 -9.05
CA ALA A 51 0.45 -13.21 -9.06
C ALA A 51 1.76 -12.46 -8.69
N LYS A 52 1.99 -11.28 -9.27
CA LYS A 52 3.15 -10.43 -8.92
C LYS A 52 3.13 -10.01 -7.45
N ILE A 53 1.98 -9.61 -6.92
CA ILE A 53 1.83 -9.22 -5.51
C ILE A 53 2.14 -10.40 -4.58
N ARG A 54 1.66 -11.61 -4.90
CA ARG A 54 2.00 -12.83 -4.13
C ARG A 54 3.50 -13.08 -4.11
N ALA A 55 4.16 -13.01 -5.27
CA ALA A 55 5.60 -13.22 -5.38
C ALA A 55 6.40 -12.20 -4.55
N LEU A 56 6.08 -10.91 -4.66
CA LEU A 56 6.72 -9.84 -3.90
C LEU A 56 6.54 -10.00 -2.39
N ARG A 57 5.34 -10.39 -1.93
CA ARG A 57 5.07 -10.65 -0.51
C ARG A 57 5.87 -11.84 0.00
N THR A 58 5.99 -12.92 -0.78
CA THR A 58 6.81 -14.08 -0.42
C THR A 58 8.29 -13.71 -0.34
N GLN A 59 8.81 -12.96 -1.32
CA GLN A 59 10.18 -12.47 -1.30
C GLN A 59 10.46 -11.60 -0.06
N ASN A 60 9.58 -10.64 0.24
CA ASN A 60 9.73 -9.79 1.43
C ASN A 60 9.69 -10.56 2.76
N ARG A 61 8.88 -11.62 2.84
CA ARG A 61 8.88 -12.52 4.01
C ARG A 61 10.19 -13.27 4.15
N ALA A 62 10.75 -13.76 3.04
CA ALA A 62 12.05 -14.44 3.04
C ALA A 62 13.18 -13.49 3.47
N THR A 63 13.21 -12.27 2.94
CA THR A 63 14.22 -11.26 3.32
C THR A 63 14.15 -10.84 4.79
N ARG A 64 12.94 -10.81 5.38
CA ARG A 64 12.75 -10.48 6.81
C ARG A 64 13.11 -11.61 7.77
N ALA A 65 13.19 -12.84 7.28
CA ALA A 65 13.50 -14.03 8.09
C ALA A 65 14.99 -14.39 8.07
N ALA A 66 15.79 -13.75 7.21
CA ALA A 66 17.24 -13.87 7.10
C ALA A 66 17.93 -12.80 7.95
#